data_AF-A0AAN6Q4D7-F1
#
_entry.id   AF-A0AAN6Q4D7-F1
#
_cell.length_a   1.000
_cell.length_b   1.000
_cell.length_c   1.000
_cell.angle_alpha   90.00
_cell.angle_beta   90.00
_cell.angle_gamma   90.00
#
_symmetry.space_group_name_H-M   'P 1'
#
loop_
_entity.id
_entity.type
_entity.pdbx_description
1 polymer ?
#
loop_
_entity_poly.entity_id
_entity_poly.type
_entity_poly.pdbx_seq_one_letter_code
_entity_poly.pdbx_strand_id
1 'polypeptide(L)'
;MGWRDEWPSMPDGTPYDGKHLLLLARAGKSPFDGVWDVRLLVREIEEKLNTRVTDIPFIDKGSNNYGILLKTADGRDMVARLARSDVNMPDFDDFPVAVQGAEVRFESTVYHLLRSEVLLLDQAATMRAALFRYDPPHDFSTQYFLERVFRFMPDSLSMPIAPTRDEGDMIRWEDDEETVGPRALAAKQALLKAIPCLLPPETPEASLFRLVLEYGDFGIHNMTITKKVNGEPVVTSLFDWETACIWPALLSDPLMAVSPVDLIVDEDAGPSVTRLPEDATPADLETYKTWASHYVKRLYHEDPGYKAVIRAGKDFRYLWYALRDWRGGDSEKFFGALGAWAEKWIQELEGPI
;
A
#
# COMPACT_ATOMS: atom_id res chain seq x y z
N MET A 1 -14.60 12.64 -6.06
CA MET A 1 -14.35 12.94 -7.49
C MET A 1 -13.18 12.08 -7.99
N GLY A 2 -13.26 11.58 -9.23
CA GLY A 2 -12.62 10.33 -9.66
C GLY A 2 -11.10 10.34 -9.77
N TRP A 3 -10.44 9.46 -9.01
CA TRP A 3 -9.00 9.16 -9.04
C TRP A 3 -8.54 8.36 -10.27
N ARG A 4 -9.34 8.36 -11.35
CA ARG A 4 -8.98 7.76 -12.63
C ARG A 4 -9.01 8.87 -13.67
N ASP A 5 -7.84 9.36 -14.05
CA ASP A 5 -7.68 10.07 -15.32
C ASP A 5 -8.22 9.17 -16.42
N GLU A 6 -9.42 9.46 -16.88
CA GLU A 6 -10.01 8.81 -18.03
C GLU A 6 -9.13 9.11 -19.25
N TRP A 7 -8.94 8.12 -20.11
CA TRP A 7 -8.19 8.34 -21.34
C TRP A 7 -8.92 9.40 -22.16
N PRO A 8 -8.23 10.42 -22.67
CA PRO A 8 -8.92 11.55 -23.26
C PRO A 8 -9.69 11.15 -24.52
N SER A 9 -10.73 11.93 -24.79
CA SER A 9 -11.50 11.82 -26.01
C SER A 9 -11.10 12.92 -26.99
N MET A 10 -11.21 12.63 -28.27
CA MET A 10 -11.15 13.62 -29.33
C MET A 10 -12.35 14.59 -29.22
N PRO A 11 -12.29 15.78 -29.85
CA PRO A 11 -13.39 16.75 -29.82
C PRO A 11 -14.74 16.22 -30.35
N ASP A 12 -14.73 15.13 -31.11
CA ASP A 12 -15.94 14.45 -31.62
C ASP A 12 -16.50 13.40 -30.65
N GLY A 13 -15.91 13.26 -29.45
CA GLY A 13 -16.31 12.32 -28.41
C GLY A 13 -15.76 10.90 -28.59
N THR A 14 -14.99 10.63 -29.64
CA THR A 14 -14.34 9.32 -29.81
C THR A 14 -13.09 9.19 -28.94
N PRO A 15 -12.73 7.99 -28.46
CA PRO A 15 -11.49 7.80 -27.70
C PRO A 15 -10.27 8.18 -28.54
N TYR A 16 -9.34 8.93 -27.94
CA TYR A 16 -8.07 9.24 -28.59
C TYR A 16 -7.28 7.94 -28.87
N ASP A 17 -6.67 7.84 -30.05
CA ASP A 17 -5.97 6.61 -30.48
C ASP A 17 -4.50 6.55 -30.03
N GLY A 18 -4.04 7.58 -29.30
CA GLY A 18 -2.67 7.67 -28.80
C GLY A 18 -1.65 8.10 -29.85
N LYS A 19 -2.05 8.65 -31.00
CA LYS A 19 -1.10 8.98 -32.08
C LYS A 19 -1.04 10.46 -32.43
N HIS A 20 0.13 10.88 -32.90
CA HIS A 20 0.38 12.21 -33.48
C HIS A 20 0.09 13.38 -32.52
N LEU A 21 0.39 13.20 -31.24
CA LEU A 21 0.04 14.17 -30.19
C LEU A 21 0.60 15.57 -30.46
N LEU A 22 1.84 15.66 -30.95
CA LEU A 22 2.48 16.95 -31.24
C LEU A 22 1.77 17.71 -32.37
N LEU A 23 1.28 16.99 -33.38
CA LEU A 23 0.54 17.58 -34.49
C LEU A 23 -0.80 18.12 -34.00
N LEU A 24 -1.50 17.36 -33.15
CA LEU A 24 -2.77 17.78 -32.54
C LEU A 24 -2.59 19.01 -31.64
N ALA A 25 -1.56 19.01 -30.78
CA ALA A 25 -1.26 20.14 -29.90
C ALA A 25 -0.89 21.42 -30.67
N ARG A 26 -0.11 21.31 -31.75
CA ARG A 26 0.22 22.45 -32.64
C ARG A 26 -1.00 22.99 -33.39
N ALA A 27 -1.97 22.13 -33.69
CA ALA A 27 -3.23 22.51 -34.31
C ALA A 27 -4.25 23.12 -33.31
N GLY A 28 -3.91 23.21 -32.02
CA GLY A 28 -4.84 23.66 -30.98
C GLY A 28 -6.00 22.68 -30.74
N LYS A 29 -5.75 21.39 -30.94
CA LYS A 29 -6.72 20.29 -30.79
C LYS A 29 -6.15 19.22 -29.88
N SER A 30 -5.47 19.61 -28.79
CA SER A 30 -4.87 18.61 -27.91
C SER A 30 -5.99 17.82 -27.23
N PRO A 31 -5.97 16.48 -27.28
CA PRO A 31 -6.94 15.69 -26.53
C PRO A 31 -6.76 15.86 -25.00
N PHE A 32 -5.61 16.38 -24.56
CA PHE A 32 -5.31 16.69 -23.15
C PHE A 32 -5.60 18.15 -22.77
N ASP A 33 -6.24 18.95 -23.64
CA ASP A 33 -6.60 20.33 -23.31
C ASP A 33 -7.49 20.36 -22.04
N GLY A 34 -7.08 21.15 -21.03
CA GLY A 34 -7.73 21.21 -19.72
C GLY A 34 -7.30 20.14 -18.72
N VAL A 35 -6.51 19.13 -19.15
CA VAL A 35 -5.83 18.19 -18.26
C VAL A 35 -4.38 18.63 -18.07
N TRP A 36 -3.63 18.87 -19.14
CA TRP A 36 -2.24 19.36 -19.03
C TRP A 36 -1.74 19.97 -20.35
N ASP A 37 -0.75 20.86 -20.28
CA ASP A 37 -0.24 21.61 -21.43
C ASP A 37 0.88 20.85 -22.16
N VAL A 38 0.51 20.18 -23.24
CA VAL A 38 1.42 19.44 -24.13
C VAL A 38 2.46 20.35 -24.77
N ARG A 39 2.13 21.61 -25.08
CA ARG A 39 3.07 22.55 -25.70
C ARG A 39 4.12 22.99 -24.70
N LEU A 40 3.73 23.21 -23.45
CA LEU A 40 4.65 23.49 -22.35
C LEU A 40 5.59 22.31 -22.11
N LEU A 41 5.07 21.07 -22.00
CA LEU A 41 5.92 19.87 -21.84
C LEU A 41 6.95 19.76 -22.95
N VAL A 42 6.52 19.92 -24.21
CA VAL A 42 7.43 19.84 -25.37
C VAL A 42 8.53 20.89 -25.26
N ARG A 43 8.17 22.13 -24.92
CA ARG A 43 9.17 23.21 -24.75
C ARG A 43 10.19 22.87 -23.66
N GLU A 44 9.74 22.37 -22.52
CA GLU A 44 10.63 21.99 -21.41
C GLU A 44 11.58 20.85 -21.81
N ILE A 45 11.08 19.84 -22.52
CA ILE A 45 11.90 18.76 -23.07
C ILE A 45 12.95 19.32 -24.03
N GLU A 46 12.54 20.21 -24.95
CA GLU A 46 13.44 20.82 -25.93
C GLU A 46 14.55 21.65 -25.26
N GLU A 47 14.20 22.44 -24.25
CA GLU A 47 15.14 23.24 -23.46
C GLU A 47 16.13 22.37 -22.68
N LYS A 48 15.66 21.30 -22.03
CA LYS A 48 16.53 20.43 -21.22
C LYS A 48 17.43 19.53 -22.06
N LEU A 49 16.96 19.08 -23.21
CA LEU A 49 17.72 18.17 -24.08
C LEU A 49 18.52 18.90 -25.16
N ASN A 50 18.37 20.22 -25.27
CA ASN A 50 19.00 21.07 -26.28
C ASN A 50 18.79 20.51 -27.71
N THR A 51 17.57 20.06 -27.99
CA THR A 51 17.16 19.50 -29.29
C THR A 51 15.69 19.77 -29.52
N ARG A 52 15.24 19.79 -30.78
CA ARG A 52 13.81 20.00 -31.11
C ARG A 52 13.07 18.68 -31.18
N VAL A 53 11.88 18.61 -30.57
CA VAL A 53 10.95 17.49 -30.75
C VAL A 53 10.24 17.68 -32.08
N THR A 54 10.43 16.72 -32.98
CA THR A 54 9.88 16.74 -34.33
C THR A 54 8.54 16.02 -34.42
N ASP A 55 8.33 14.99 -33.60
CA ASP A 55 7.08 14.23 -33.54
C ASP A 55 6.86 13.55 -32.18
N ILE A 56 5.59 13.28 -31.88
CA ILE A 56 5.14 12.36 -30.82
C ILE A 56 4.26 11.31 -31.50
N PRO A 57 4.86 10.28 -32.12
CA PRO A 57 4.11 9.29 -32.90
C PRO A 57 3.18 8.43 -32.03
N PHE A 58 3.52 8.23 -30.76
CA PHE A 58 2.76 7.37 -29.86
C PHE A 58 2.77 7.89 -28.43
N ILE A 59 1.61 7.80 -27.77
CA ILE A 59 1.41 7.97 -26.34
C ILE A 59 0.44 6.90 -25.85
N ASP A 60 0.72 6.30 -24.70
CA ASP A 60 -0.14 5.30 -24.08
C ASP A 60 -0.24 5.50 -22.56
N LYS A 61 -1.26 4.91 -21.95
CA LYS A 61 -1.47 4.90 -20.51
C LYS A 61 -0.90 3.66 -19.85
N GLY A 62 -0.03 3.86 -18.87
CA GLY A 62 0.29 2.87 -17.84
C GLY A 62 -0.47 3.16 -16.54
N SER A 63 -0.27 2.34 -15.50
CA SER A 63 -1.01 2.43 -14.24
C SER A 63 -0.91 3.81 -13.56
N ASN A 64 0.27 4.46 -13.58
CA ASN A 64 0.50 5.77 -12.94
C ASN A 64 1.22 6.79 -13.86
N ASN A 65 1.43 6.46 -15.14
CA ASN A 65 2.23 7.27 -16.05
C ASN A 65 1.64 7.27 -17.46
N TYR A 66 1.96 8.30 -18.24
CA TYR A 66 1.92 8.25 -19.69
C TYR A 66 3.30 7.85 -20.25
N GLY A 67 3.32 6.89 -21.15
CA GLY A 67 4.51 6.57 -21.94
C GLY A 67 4.44 7.33 -23.26
N ILE A 68 5.44 8.15 -23.56
CA ILE A 68 5.47 9.03 -24.74
C ILE A 68 6.69 8.68 -25.59
N LEU A 69 6.47 8.28 -26.83
CA LEU A 69 7.53 8.14 -27.82
C LEU A 69 7.75 9.50 -28.50
N LEU A 70 8.99 10.00 -28.44
CA LEU A 70 9.43 11.27 -29.00
C LEU A 70 10.41 11.01 -30.15
N LYS A 71 10.24 11.77 -31.22
CA LYS A 71 11.24 11.93 -32.29
C LYS A 71 11.90 13.29 -32.14
N THR A 72 13.21 13.35 -32.32
CA THR A 72 13.97 14.61 -32.18
C THR A 72 14.70 14.97 -33.48
N ALA A 73 15.06 16.25 -33.62
CA ALA A 73 15.68 16.79 -34.82
C ALA A 73 17.11 16.28 -35.04
N ASP A 74 17.79 15.81 -33.99
CA ASP A 74 19.10 15.16 -34.08
C ASP A 74 19.03 13.66 -34.40
N GLY A 75 17.83 13.14 -34.65
CA GLY A 75 17.60 11.75 -35.06
C GLY A 75 17.48 10.75 -33.93
N ARG A 76 17.45 11.17 -32.66
CA ARG A 76 17.18 10.28 -31.53
C ARG A 76 15.68 9.99 -31.40
N ASP A 77 15.40 8.72 -31.15
CA ASP A 77 14.12 8.25 -30.62
C ASP A 77 14.23 8.17 -29.10
N MET A 78 13.25 8.72 -28.40
CA MET A 78 13.25 8.75 -26.95
C MET A 78 11.90 8.30 -26.40
N VAL A 79 11.92 7.48 -25.36
CA VAL A 79 10.71 7.18 -24.60
C VAL A 79 10.77 8.04 -23.33
N ALA A 80 9.84 8.97 -23.20
CA ALA A 80 9.62 9.71 -21.98
C ALA A 80 8.50 9.05 -21.17
N ARG A 81 8.68 9.01 -19.86
CA ARG A 81 7.60 8.69 -18.92
C ARG A 81 7.20 9.98 -18.25
N LEU A 82 5.90 10.26 -18.27
CA LEU A 82 5.31 11.39 -17.58
C LEU A 82 4.44 10.81 -16.46
N ALA A 83 4.81 11.05 -15.20
CA ALA A 83 3.96 10.65 -14.10
C ALA A 83 2.63 11.43 -14.17
N ARG A 84 1.52 10.78 -13.84
CA ARG A 84 0.22 11.46 -13.81
C ARG A 84 0.12 12.47 -12.67
N SER A 85 1.04 12.40 -11.70
CA SER A 85 1.26 13.41 -10.68
C SER A 85 2.26 14.49 -11.09
N ASP A 86 2.97 14.35 -12.23
CA ASP A 86 3.96 15.33 -12.70
C ASP A 86 3.36 16.41 -13.62
N VAL A 87 2.07 16.33 -13.90
CA VAL A 87 1.47 17.15 -14.94
C VAL A 87 1.41 18.60 -14.49
N ASN A 88 1.76 19.49 -15.42
CA ASN A 88 1.59 20.95 -15.33
C ASN A 88 0.10 21.35 -15.35
N MET A 89 -0.71 20.65 -14.56
CA MET A 89 -2.11 20.95 -14.30
C MET A 89 -2.20 22.37 -13.74
N PRO A 90 -3.14 23.20 -14.25
CA PRO A 90 -3.47 24.44 -13.59
C PRO A 90 -3.82 24.12 -12.12
N ASP A 91 -3.11 24.76 -11.19
CA ASP A 91 -3.32 24.65 -9.73
C ASP A 91 -2.88 23.32 -9.06
N PHE A 92 -2.03 22.50 -9.69
CA PHE A 92 -1.43 21.29 -9.05
C PHE A 92 -0.03 21.56 -8.48
N ASP A 93 0.22 21.14 -7.24
CA ASP A 93 1.46 21.37 -6.48
C ASP A 93 2.12 20.02 -6.16
N ASP A 94 2.98 19.51 -7.06
CA ASP A 94 3.81 18.33 -6.80
C ASP A 94 5.25 18.51 -7.34
N PHE A 95 6.16 17.64 -6.89
CA PHE A 95 7.59 17.81 -7.00
C PHE A 95 8.11 17.71 -8.45
N PRO A 96 8.98 18.64 -8.90
CA PRO A 96 9.51 18.64 -10.27
C PRO A 96 10.20 17.33 -10.69
N VAL A 97 10.11 16.94 -11.96
CA VAL A 97 10.80 15.80 -12.61
C VAL A 97 12.28 15.64 -12.23
N ALA A 98 13.00 16.74 -11.95
CA ALA A 98 14.39 16.69 -11.50
C ALA A 98 14.55 16.05 -10.10
N VAL A 99 13.56 16.25 -9.23
CA VAL A 99 13.43 15.64 -7.89
C VAL A 99 13.08 14.15 -8.05
N GLN A 100 12.08 13.82 -8.87
CA GLN A 100 11.68 12.43 -9.11
C GLN A 100 12.79 11.59 -9.79
N GLY A 101 13.55 12.18 -10.73
CA GLY A 101 14.69 11.51 -11.35
C GLY A 101 15.86 11.27 -10.39
N ALA A 102 15.96 12.03 -9.30
CA ALA A 102 16.90 11.76 -8.21
C ALA A 102 16.38 10.66 -7.29
N GLU A 103 15.07 10.68 -6.96
CA GLU A 103 14.40 9.64 -6.17
C GLU A 103 14.45 8.27 -6.85
N VAL A 104 14.10 8.16 -8.13
CA VAL A 104 14.17 6.87 -8.87
C VAL A 104 15.60 6.32 -8.91
N ARG A 105 16.63 7.18 -9.00
CA ARG A 105 18.04 6.76 -8.95
C ARG A 105 18.46 6.35 -7.55
N PHE A 106 18.01 7.06 -6.53
CA PHE A 106 18.21 6.71 -5.13
C PHE A 106 17.59 5.34 -4.84
N GLU A 107 16.30 5.18 -5.12
CA GLU A 107 15.55 3.93 -5.01
C GLU A 107 16.28 2.80 -5.76
N SER A 108 16.59 2.97 -7.05
CA SER A 108 17.32 1.96 -7.83
C SER A 108 18.67 1.58 -7.23
N THR A 109 19.41 2.54 -6.66
CA THR A 109 20.71 2.29 -6.02
C THR A 109 20.55 1.53 -4.70
N VAL A 110 19.56 1.91 -3.89
CA VAL A 110 19.21 1.25 -2.62
C VAL A 110 18.76 -0.20 -2.87
N TYR A 111 17.93 -0.43 -3.89
CA TYR A 111 17.49 -1.79 -4.25
C TYR A 111 18.59 -2.63 -4.89
N HIS A 112 19.51 -2.02 -5.65
CA HIS A 112 20.67 -2.74 -6.17
C HIS A 112 21.62 -3.18 -5.03
N LEU A 113 21.79 -2.33 -4.01
CA LEU A 113 22.54 -2.67 -2.80
C LEU A 113 21.88 -3.87 -2.09
N LEU A 114 20.55 -3.87 -1.94
CA LEU A 114 19.82 -5.01 -1.36
C LEU A 114 19.96 -6.32 -2.13
N ARG A 115 19.89 -6.27 -3.47
CA ARG A 115 20.07 -7.45 -4.32
C ARG A 115 21.44 -8.09 -4.12
N SER A 116 22.38 -7.32 -3.58
CA SER A 116 23.75 -7.74 -3.33
C SER A 116 24.05 -8.04 -1.85
N GLU A 117 23.20 -7.60 -0.90
CA GLU A 117 23.55 -7.52 0.53
C GLU A 117 22.39 -7.94 1.46
N VAL A 118 22.27 -9.24 1.73
CA VAL A 118 21.28 -9.85 2.64
C VAL A 118 21.37 -9.30 4.08
N LEU A 119 22.53 -8.76 4.48
CA LEU A 119 22.76 -8.12 5.78
C LEU A 119 21.80 -6.97 6.08
N LEU A 120 21.26 -6.30 5.07
CA LEU A 120 20.28 -5.23 5.25
C LEU A 120 18.91 -5.80 5.68
N LEU A 121 18.51 -6.95 5.13
CA LEU A 121 17.29 -7.65 5.56
C LEU A 121 17.41 -8.11 7.01
N ASP A 122 18.61 -8.52 7.44
CA ASP A 122 18.83 -8.91 8.83
C ASP A 122 18.69 -7.73 9.80
N GLN A 123 19.23 -6.58 9.41
CA GLN A 123 19.11 -5.34 10.18
C GLN A 123 17.65 -4.88 10.23
N ALA A 124 16.94 -4.90 9.10
CA ALA A 124 15.52 -4.60 9.03
C ALA A 124 14.70 -5.51 9.96
N ALA A 125 14.91 -6.83 9.89
CA ALA A 125 14.24 -7.79 10.77
C ALA A 125 14.55 -7.55 12.25
N THR A 126 15.80 -7.20 12.58
CA THR A 126 16.22 -6.90 13.96
C THR A 126 15.54 -5.63 14.49
N MET A 127 15.47 -4.56 13.68
CA MET A 127 14.75 -3.33 14.04
C MET A 127 13.26 -3.59 14.19
N ARG A 128 12.65 -4.34 13.26
CA ARG A 128 11.23 -4.71 13.32
C ARG A 128 10.90 -5.49 14.59
N ALA A 129 11.72 -6.48 14.94
CA ALA A 129 11.58 -7.21 16.20
C ALA A 129 11.75 -6.29 17.42
N ALA A 130 12.65 -5.30 17.36
CA ALA A 130 12.81 -4.32 18.44
C ALA A 130 11.56 -3.45 18.63
N LEU A 131 10.91 -3.00 17.55
CA LEU A 131 9.65 -2.25 17.62
C LEU A 131 8.52 -3.08 18.22
N PHE A 132 8.44 -4.35 17.83
CA PHE A 132 7.45 -5.28 18.40
C PHE A 132 7.73 -5.58 19.88
N ARG A 133 8.99 -5.77 20.28
CA ARG A 133 9.39 -5.97 21.69
C ARG A 133 9.22 -4.74 22.56
N TYR A 134 9.24 -3.54 21.97
CA TYR A 134 9.10 -2.32 22.72
C TYR A 134 7.76 -2.31 23.45
N ASP A 135 7.83 -2.14 24.76
CA ASP A 135 6.68 -2.03 25.65
C ASP A 135 6.46 -0.55 25.95
N PRO A 136 5.56 0.14 25.22
CA PRO A 136 5.33 1.55 25.41
C PRO A 136 4.76 1.81 26.81
N PRO A 137 5.13 2.92 27.49
CA PRO A 137 4.68 3.18 28.86
C PRO A 137 3.17 3.04 28.99
N HIS A 138 2.71 2.21 29.93
CA HIS A 138 1.31 1.82 30.06
C HIS A 138 0.36 3.03 30.05
N ASP A 139 0.63 4.04 30.87
CA ASP A 139 -0.22 5.23 30.97
C ASP A 139 -0.31 6.01 29.65
N PHE A 140 0.80 6.13 28.92
CA PHE A 140 0.82 6.75 27.61
C PHE A 140 0.00 5.95 26.60
N SER A 141 0.20 4.63 26.57
CA SER A 141 -0.45 3.74 25.61
C SER A 141 -1.95 3.65 25.85
N THR A 142 -2.39 3.59 27.10
CA THR A 142 -3.82 3.62 27.46
C THR A 142 -4.45 4.94 27.05
N GLN A 143 -3.84 6.08 27.38
CA GLN A 143 -4.37 7.38 26.99
C GLN A 143 -4.43 7.51 25.46
N TYR A 144 -3.34 7.20 24.77
CA TYR A 144 -3.23 7.25 23.31
C TYR A 144 -4.29 6.39 22.63
N PHE A 145 -4.45 5.14 23.08
CA PHE A 145 -5.40 4.20 22.49
C PHE A 145 -6.85 4.64 22.73
N LEU A 146 -7.19 5.04 23.96
CA LEU A 146 -8.53 5.53 24.30
C LEU A 146 -8.87 6.79 23.51
N GLU A 147 -7.96 7.77 23.45
CA GLU A 147 -8.16 9.00 22.70
C GLU A 147 -8.39 8.73 21.22
N ARG A 148 -7.71 7.74 20.61
CA ARG A 148 -7.91 7.43 19.18
C ARG A 148 -9.18 6.63 18.90
N VAL A 149 -9.49 5.63 19.73
CA VAL A 149 -10.65 4.77 19.52
C VAL A 149 -11.95 5.50 19.86
N PHE A 150 -11.94 6.30 20.93
CA PHE A 150 -13.15 6.91 21.48
C PHE A 150 -13.25 8.42 21.23
N ARG A 151 -12.32 9.06 20.49
CA ARG A 151 -12.42 10.50 20.15
C ARG A 151 -13.76 10.89 19.54
N PHE A 152 -14.32 9.96 18.78
CA PHE A 152 -15.53 10.14 18.01
C PHE A 152 -16.78 9.66 18.75
N MET A 153 -16.61 9.12 19.97
CA MET A 153 -17.72 8.73 20.82
C MET A 153 -18.15 9.91 21.71
N PRO A 154 -19.45 10.19 21.84
CA PRO A 154 -19.92 11.26 22.70
C PRO A 154 -19.59 10.97 24.18
N ASP A 155 -19.27 12.02 24.96
CA ASP A 155 -18.95 11.94 26.40
C ASP A 155 -20.00 11.20 27.23
N SER A 156 -21.24 11.17 26.73
CA SER A 156 -22.31 10.32 27.25
C SER A 156 -23.14 9.78 26.10
N LEU A 157 -23.38 8.48 26.10
CA LEU A 157 -24.38 7.85 25.24
C LEU A 157 -25.74 8.05 25.91
N SER A 158 -26.65 8.77 25.24
CA SER A 158 -28.00 9.05 25.74
C SER A 158 -28.88 7.79 25.87
N MET A 159 -28.41 6.67 25.31
CA MET A 159 -29.01 5.35 25.43
C MET A 159 -28.02 4.35 26.03
N PRO A 160 -28.46 3.43 26.91
CA PRO A 160 -27.64 2.31 27.33
C PRO A 160 -27.25 1.48 26.10
N ILE A 161 -25.95 1.26 25.87
CA ILE A 161 -25.49 0.28 24.88
C ILE A 161 -25.78 -1.11 25.45
N ALA A 162 -26.93 -1.66 25.06
CA ALA A 162 -27.12 -3.10 24.98
C ALA A 162 -26.67 -3.55 23.58
N PRO A 163 -26.23 -4.81 23.38
CA PRO A 163 -25.97 -5.33 22.04
C PRO A 163 -27.29 -5.34 21.26
N THR A 164 -27.54 -4.28 20.49
CA THR A 164 -28.73 -4.16 19.66
C THR A 164 -28.50 -4.96 18.37
N ARG A 165 -29.10 -6.15 18.34
CA ARG A 165 -29.58 -6.76 17.10
C ARG A 165 -30.57 -5.79 16.43
N ASP A 166 -30.50 -5.77 15.11
CA ASP A 166 -31.48 -5.21 14.18
C ASP A 166 -31.66 -3.69 14.21
N GLU A 167 -30.96 -3.00 13.30
CA GLU A 167 -31.58 -2.12 12.30
C GLU A 167 -30.52 -1.77 11.23
N GLY A 168 -30.94 -1.63 9.97
CA GLY A 168 -30.06 -1.55 8.81
C GLY A 168 -29.07 -0.40 8.86
N ASP A 169 -27.80 -0.72 9.09
CA ASP A 169 -26.75 0.27 9.20
C ASP A 169 -26.10 0.56 7.85
N MET A 170 -26.10 1.85 7.53
CA MET A 170 -25.12 2.46 6.66
C MET A 170 -23.69 2.17 7.17
N ILE A 171 -22.96 1.32 6.47
CA ILE A 171 -21.49 1.36 6.51
C ILE A 171 -21.08 2.50 5.57
N ARG A 172 -21.30 3.77 5.97
CA ARG A 172 -20.98 4.95 5.16
C ARG A 172 -19.55 5.43 5.43
N TRP A 173 -18.81 5.76 4.38
CA TRP A 173 -17.82 6.83 4.44
C TRP A 173 -18.58 8.17 4.24
N GLU A 174 -18.07 9.28 4.77
CA GLU A 174 -18.82 10.55 4.79
C GLU A 174 -19.08 11.14 3.38
N ASP A 175 -18.40 10.64 2.34
CA ASP A 175 -18.31 11.32 1.04
C ASP A 175 -18.96 10.60 -0.17
N ASP A 176 -19.46 9.36 -0.04
CA ASP A 176 -19.79 8.53 -1.22
C ASP A 176 -21.28 8.21 -1.46
N GLU A 177 -22.22 8.57 -0.56
CA GLU A 177 -23.68 8.28 -0.67
C GLU A 177 -24.05 6.81 -1.03
N GLU A 178 -23.08 5.88 -1.02
CA GLU A 178 -23.30 4.49 -1.41
C GLU A 178 -24.14 3.76 -0.35
N THR A 179 -25.24 3.18 -0.80
CA THR A 179 -26.06 2.28 0.02
C THR A 179 -25.61 0.86 -0.29
N VAL A 180 -24.99 0.19 0.69
CA VAL A 180 -24.59 -1.22 0.56
C VAL A 180 -25.82 -2.08 0.25
N GLY A 181 -25.67 -3.02 -0.68
CA GLY A 181 -26.75 -3.92 -1.05
C GLY A 181 -27.04 -4.98 0.02
N PRO A 182 -28.00 -5.89 -0.25
CA PRO A 182 -28.45 -6.87 0.73
C PRO A 182 -27.38 -7.89 1.12
N ARG A 183 -26.40 -8.19 0.26
CA ARG A 183 -25.34 -9.16 0.59
C ARG A 183 -24.31 -8.57 1.53
N ALA A 184 -23.88 -7.34 1.28
CA ALA A 184 -22.98 -6.62 2.18
C ALA A 184 -23.65 -6.37 3.55
N LEU A 185 -24.95 -6.07 3.57
CA LEU A 185 -25.70 -5.94 4.82
C LEU A 185 -25.78 -7.27 5.60
N ALA A 186 -26.07 -8.39 4.92
CA ALA A 186 -26.06 -9.71 5.55
C ALA A 186 -24.66 -10.08 6.06
N ALA A 187 -23.61 -9.75 5.30
CA ALA A 187 -22.22 -9.96 5.70
C ALA A 187 -21.87 -9.21 6.98
N LYS A 188 -22.33 -7.96 7.15
CA LYS A 188 -22.16 -7.22 8.42
C LYS A 188 -22.69 -8.02 9.61
N GLN A 189 -23.90 -8.58 9.49
CA GLN A 189 -24.52 -9.37 10.55
C GLN A 189 -23.76 -10.67 10.83
N ALA A 190 -23.27 -11.35 9.80
CA ALA A 190 -22.43 -12.53 9.97
C ALA A 190 -21.11 -12.19 10.68
N LEU A 191 -20.45 -11.11 10.28
CA LEU A 191 -19.19 -10.66 10.87
C LEU A 191 -19.35 -10.22 12.32
N LEU A 192 -20.40 -9.47 12.67
CA LEU A 192 -20.67 -9.09 14.05
C LEU A 192 -20.91 -10.30 14.96
N LYS A 193 -21.47 -11.40 14.43
CA LYS A 193 -21.60 -12.66 15.15
C LYS A 193 -20.26 -13.41 15.26
N ALA A 194 -19.42 -13.35 14.24
CA ALA A 194 -18.13 -14.04 14.20
C ALA A 194 -17.07 -13.37 15.08
N ILE A 195 -17.00 -12.03 15.11
CA ILE A 195 -15.92 -11.27 15.79
C ILE A 195 -15.67 -11.71 17.23
N PRO A 196 -16.68 -11.84 18.12
CA PRO A 196 -16.46 -12.27 19.50
C PRO A 196 -15.83 -13.66 19.62
N CYS A 197 -16.06 -14.52 18.62
CA CYS A 197 -15.54 -15.88 18.58
C CYS A 197 -14.16 -15.94 17.91
N LEU A 198 -13.87 -15.02 16.97
CA LEU A 198 -12.60 -14.96 16.22
C LEU A 198 -11.43 -14.53 17.08
N LEU A 199 -11.68 -13.81 18.17
CA LEU A 199 -10.64 -13.39 19.10
C LEU A 199 -10.08 -14.63 19.81
N PRO A 200 -8.80 -14.99 19.57
CA PRO A 200 -8.20 -16.12 20.26
C PRO A 200 -8.15 -15.85 21.78
N PRO A 201 -8.29 -16.90 22.60
CA PRO A 201 -8.07 -16.76 24.04
C PRO A 201 -6.62 -16.32 24.27
N GLU A 202 -6.43 -15.43 25.25
CA GLU A 202 -5.09 -14.99 25.61
C GLU A 202 -4.29 -16.17 26.16
N THR A 203 -3.21 -16.53 25.47
CA THR A 203 -2.23 -17.50 25.98
C THR A 203 -1.03 -16.75 26.57
N PRO A 204 -0.44 -17.25 27.66
CA PRO A 204 0.77 -16.66 28.23
C PRO A 204 1.93 -16.52 27.24
N GLU A 205 1.95 -17.36 26.21
CA GLU A 205 3.01 -17.45 25.21
C GLU A 205 2.90 -16.40 24.09
N ALA A 206 1.69 -15.94 23.79
CA ALA A 206 1.46 -15.03 22.66
C ALA A 206 1.30 -13.57 23.09
N SER A 207 0.84 -13.28 24.31
CA SER A 207 0.64 -11.89 24.80
C SER A 207 -0.06 -11.00 23.77
N LEU A 208 -1.18 -11.51 23.24
CA LEU A 208 -1.86 -11.02 22.03
C LEU A 208 -2.26 -9.54 22.13
N PHE A 209 -2.66 -9.10 23.32
CA PHE A 209 -3.21 -7.78 23.56
C PHE A 209 -2.19 -6.80 24.15
N ARG A 210 -0.93 -7.21 24.33
CA ARG A 210 0.14 -6.29 24.71
C ARG A 210 0.30 -5.24 23.61
N LEU A 211 0.39 -3.98 24.02
CA LEU A 211 0.55 -2.88 23.09
C LEU A 211 2.00 -2.83 22.59
N VAL A 212 2.18 -2.59 21.29
CA VAL A 212 3.48 -2.52 20.61
C VAL A 212 3.56 -1.26 19.77
N LEU A 213 4.79 -0.81 19.46
CA LEU A 213 5.01 0.26 18.51
C LEU A 213 5.00 -0.30 17.09
N GLU A 214 4.04 0.14 16.30
CA GLU A 214 3.89 -0.17 14.88
C GLU A 214 4.40 1.01 14.05
N TYR A 215 5.17 0.70 13.01
CA TYR A 215 5.77 1.71 12.13
C TYR A 215 4.78 2.24 11.10
N GLY A 216 3.89 1.38 10.57
CA GLY A 216 2.87 1.74 9.57
C GLY A 216 3.34 1.60 8.11
N ASP A 217 4.49 2.16 7.75
CA ASP A 217 5.11 2.04 6.42
C ASP A 217 6.55 1.49 6.50
N PHE A 218 6.68 0.26 7.00
CA PHE A 218 8.01 -0.32 7.25
C PHE A 218 8.62 -0.84 5.94
N GLY A 219 9.60 -0.11 5.43
CA GLY A 219 10.28 -0.45 4.18
C GLY A 219 11.68 0.13 4.12
N ILE A 220 12.47 -0.37 3.18
CA ILE A 220 13.85 0.12 3.02
C ILE A 220 13.90 1.56 2.52
N HIS A 221 12.88 1.99 1.77
CA HIS A 221 12.75 3.39 1.32
C HIS A 221 12.76 4.37 2.50
N ASN A 222 12.37 3.90 3.69
CA ASN A 222 12.34 4.66 4.95
C ASN A 222 13.58 4.44 5.84
N MET A 223 14.67 3.87 5.30
CA MET A 223 15.90 3.56 6.03
C MET A 223 17.09 4.38 5.52
N THR A 224 17.83 5.00 6.44
CA THR A 224 19.13 5.59 6.10
C THR A 224 20.22 4.53 6.16
N ILE A 225 20.95 4.34 5.06
CA ILE A 225 21.99 3.31 4.92
C ILE A 225 23.33 3.98 4.66
N THR A 226 24.34 3.59 5.43
CA THR A 226 25.74 3.98 5.22
C THR A 226 26.63 2.74 5.14
N LYS A 227 27.94 2.91 4.96
CA LYS A 227 28.91 1.83 5.01
C LYS A 227 29.79 1.95 6.25
N LYS A 228 30.00 0.83 6.93
CA LYS A 228 31.03 0.70 7.97
C LYS A 228 32.43 0.82 7.37
N VAL A 229 33.44 0.93 8.22
CA VAL A 229 34.87 1.01 7.82
C VAL A 229 35.30 -0.21 6.98
N ASN A 230 34.70 -1.39 7.22
CA ASN A 230 34.95 -2.62 6.47
C ASN A 230 34.17 -2.70 5.13
N GLY A 231 33.38 -1.67 4.78
CA GLY A 231 32.59 -1.61 3.56
C GLY A 231 31.19 -2.22 3.66
N GLU A 232 30.85 -2.90 4.77
CA GLU A 232 29.52 -3.50 4.97
C GLU A 232 28.44 -2.42 5.11
N PRO A 233 27.26 -2.60 4.48
CA PRO A 233 26.16 -1.68 4.65
C PRO A 233 25.57 -1.78 6.07
N VAL A 234 25.22 -0.64 6.63
CA VAL A 234 24.60 -0.54 7.95
C VAL A 234 23.46 0.47 7.93
N VAL A 235 22.32 0.06 8.48
CA VAL A 235 21.18 0.96 8.71
C VAL A 235 21.45 1.78 9.97
N THR A 236 21.32 3.10 9.87
CA THR A 236 21.57 4.00 11.01
C THR A 236 20.31 4.61 11.60
N SER A 237 19.23 4.68 10.83
CA SER A 237 17.99 5.34 11.25
C SER A 237 16.79 4.90 10.40
N LEU A 238 15.61 5.02 11.00
CA LEU A 238 14.30 4.95 10.36
C LEU A 238 13.66 6.35 10.38
N PHE A 239 13.01 6.75 9.29
CA PHE A 239 12.35 8.06 9.16
C PHE A 239 11.03 7.92 8.40
N ASP A 240 10.16 8.93 8.49
CA ASP A 240 8.78 8.86 8.01
C ASP A 240 7.85 8.07 8.94
N TRP A 241 7.73 8.57 10.17
CA TRP A 241 6.92 7.96 11.24
C TRP A 241 5.45 8.43 11.22
N GLU A 242 4.97 9.04 10.14
CA GLU A 242 3.64 9.67 10.10
C GLU A 242 2.50 8.67 10.28
N THR A 243 2.69 7.43 9.81
CA THR A 243 1.74 6.32 9.92
C THR A 243 1.95 5.47 11.17
N ALA A 244 2.92 5.84 12.01
CA ALA A 244 3.25 5.08 13.20
C ALA A 244 2.12 5.13 14.24
N CYS A 245 1.93 4.00 14.90
CA CYS A 245 0.80 3.79 15.80
C CYS A 245 1.14 2.81 16.92
N ILE A 246 0.34 2.86 17.98
CA ILE A 246 0.36 1.83 19.02
C ILE A 246 -0.81 0.90 18.78
N TRP A 247 -0.52 -0.39 18.59
CA TRP A 247 -1.50 -1.44 18.35
C TRP A 247 -1.30 -2.60 19.33
N PRO A 248 -2.35 -3.40 19.59
CA PRO A 248 -2.16 -4.73 20.15
C PRO A 248 -1.22 -5.54 19.25
N ALA A 249 -0.35 -6.35 19.87
CA ALA A 249 0.59 -7.23 19.18
C ALA A 249 -0.11 -8.06 18.09
N LEU A 250 -1.35 -8.50 18.37
CA LEU A 250 -2.26 -9.20 17.46
C LEU A 250 -2.40 -8.55 16.08
N LEU A 251 -2.28 -7.22 15.99
CA LEU A 251 -2.47 -6.46 14.76
C LEU A 251 -1.18 -5.92 14.16
N SER A 252 -0.03 -6.19 14.78
CA SER A 252 1.25 -5.76 14.24
C SER A 252 1.55 -6.46 12.91
N ASP A 253 2.04 -5.70 11.93
CA ASP A 253 2.21 -6.16 10.55
C ASP A 253 3.68 -6.54 10.28
N PRO A 254 4.05 -7.80 10.05
CA PRO A 254 5.44 -8.15 9.81
C PRO A 254 5.97 -7.67 8.44
N LEU A 255 5.12 -7.06 7.61
CA LEU A 255 5.47 -6.56 6.28
C LEU A 255 6.78 -5.76 6.27
N MET A 256 7.61 -6.04 5.27
CA MET A 256 8.78 -5.24 4.90
C MET A 256 8.70 -4.92 3.41
N ALA A 257 8.50 -3.65 3.08
CA ALA A 257 8.48 -3.19 1.70
C ALA A 257 9.90 -3.18 1.10
N VAL A 258 10.08 -3.91 0.01
CA VAL A 258 11.34 -4.04 -0.72
C VAL A 258 11.07 -4.06 -2.22
N SER A 259 11.16 -2.91 -2.88
CA SER A 259 10.86 -2.81 -4.31
C SER A 259 11.58 -3.90 -5.13
N PRO A 260 10.84 -4.61 -5.99
CA PRO A 260 9.46 -4.28 -6.40
C PRO A 260 8.36 -5.00 -5.60
N VAL A 261 8.68 -5.74 -4.55
CA VAL A 261 7.75 -6.60 -3.80
C VAL A 261 7.55 -6.13 -2.36
N ASP A 262 6.56 -6.69 -1.67
CA ASP A 262 6.57 -6.65 -0.20
C ASP A 262 6.85 -8.06 0.33
N LEU A 263 7.73 -8.15 1.33
CA LEU A 263 8.00 -9.38 2.06
C LEU A 263 6.97 -9.47 3.18
N ILE A 264 6.12 -10.49 3.14
CA ILE A 264 5.00 -10.66 4.07
C ILE A 264 5.04 -12.03 4.72
N VAL A 265 4.09 -12.28 5.61
CA VAL A 265 3.80 -13.62 6.12
C VAL A 265 2.46 -14.09 5.55
N ASP A 266 2.37 -15.37 5.25
CA ASP A 266 1.11 -16.02 4.93
C ASP A 266 0.30 -16.34 6.20
N GLU A 267 -0.84 -16.97 5.98
CA GLU A 267 -1.78 -17.36 7.02
C GLU A 267 -1.24 -18.40 8.02
N ASP A 268 -0.20 -19.15 7.66
CA ASP A 268 0.44 -20.15 8.53
C ASP A 268 1.71 -19.59 9.23
N ALA A 269 1.87 -18.27 9.15
CA ALA A 269 3.04 -17.51 9.55
C ALA A 269 4.32 -17.91 8.79
N GLY A 270 4.16 -18.45 7.57
CA GLY A 270 5.23 -18.75 6.63
C GLY A 270 5.66 -17.52 5.83
N PRO A 271 6.90 -17.48 5.31
CA PRO A 271 7.36 -16.37 4.46
C PRO A 271 6.63 -16.36 3.13
N SER A 272 6.16 -15.19 2.70
CA SER A 272 5.50 -14.99 1.42
C SER A 272 5.84 -13.62 0.83
N VAL A 273 5.39 -13.38 -0.41
CA VAL A 273 5.63 -12.13 -1.15
C VAL A 273 4.34 -11.66 -1.82
N THR A 274 4.17 -10.35 -1.89
CA THR A 274 3.08 -9.70 -2.64
C THR A 274 3.63 -8.60 -3.55
N ARG A 275 2.75 -7.94 -4.31
CA ARG A 275 3.09 -6.92 -5.34
C ARG A 275 4.07 -7.43 -6.39
N LEU A 276 3.93 -8.69 -6.79
CA LEU A 276 4.77 -9.28 -7.83
C LEU A 276 4.63 -8.49 -9.15
N PRO A 277 5.74 -8.05 -9.76
CA PRO A 277 5.70 -7.46 -11.10
C PRO A 277 5.12 -8.44 -12.13
N GLU A 278 4.33 -7.93 -13.07
CA GLU A 278 3.76 -8.75 -14.16
C GLU A 278 4.85 -9.36 -15.06
N ASP A 279 6.01 -8.70 -15.15
CA ASP A 279 7.18 -9.12 -15.92
C ASP A 279 8.22 -9.90 -15.09
N ALA A 280 7.90 -10.27 -13.85
CA ALA A 280 8.83 -11.00 -12.98
C ALA A 280 9.24 -12.35 -13.60
N THR A 281 10.55 -12.55 -13.77
CA THR A 281 11.07 -13.81 -14.30
C THR A 281 11.08 -14.89 -13.22
N PRO A 282 11.17 -16.19 -13.56
CA PRO A 282 11.33 -17.25 -12.57
C PRO A 282 12.53 -17.04 -11.63
N ALA A 283 13.63 -16.45 -12.13
CA ALA A 283 14.80 -16.14 -11.30
C ALA A 283 14.52 -15.01 -10.30
N ASP A 284 13.73 -14.01 -10.69
CA ASP A 284 13.30 -12.95 -9.78
C ASP A 284 12.38 -13.51 -8.69
N LEU A 285 11.44 -14.39 -9.05
CA LEU A 285 10.56 -15.05 -8.07
C LEU A 285 11.36 -15.86 -7.03
N GLU A 286 12.39 -16.61 -7.44
CA GLU A 286 13.25 -17.33 -6.50
C GLU A 286 14.08 -16.37 -5.63
N THR A 287 14.49 -15.23 -6.17
CA THR A 287 15.16 -14.17 -5.41
C THR A 287 14.24 -13.60 -4.33
N TYR A 288 13.01 -13.24 -4.69
CA TYR A 288 12.02 -12.67 -3.75
C TYR A 288 11.63 -13.66 -2.65
N LYS A 289 11.43 -14.94 -2.99
CA LYS A 289 11.21 -16.00 -2.00
C LYS A 289 12.39 -16.15 -1.03
N THR A 290 13.61 -16.04 -1.54
CA THR A 290 14.83 -16.08 -0.72
C THR A 290 14.86 -14.91 0.25
N TRP A 291 14.54 -13.69 -0.21
CA TRP A 291 14.46 -12.51 0.65
C TRP A 291 13.40 -12.66 1.75
N ALA A 292 12.17 -13.05 1.39
CA ALA A 292 11.09 -13.26 2.37
C ALA A 292 11.48 -14.33 3.40
N SER A 293 12.04 -15.45 2.94
CA SER A 293 12.50 -16.52 3.81
C SER A 293 13.59 -16.05 4.77
N HIS A 294 14.54 -15.25 4.30
CA HIS A 294 15.62 -14.73 5.12
C HIS A 294 15.11 -13.76 6.18
N TYR A 295 14.36 -12.74 5.74
CA TYR A 295 13.80 -11.71 6.60
C TYR A 295 12.90 -12.30 7.69
N VAL A 296 11.94 -13.14 7.33
CA VAL A 296 10.99 -13.75 8.28
C VAL A 296 11.69 -14.70 9.25
N LYS A 297 12.66 -15.49 8.77
CA LYS A 297 13.46 -16.37 9.64
C LYS A 297 14.24 -15.56 10.66
N ARG A 298 14.85 -14.46 10.24
CA ARG A 298 15.58 -13.56 11.15
C ARG A 298 14.64 -12.87 12.13
N LEU A 299 13.48 -12.38 11.67
CA LEU A 299 12.47 -11.73 12.50
C LEU A 299 12.03 -12.64 13.65
N TYR A 300 11.67 -13.89 13.33
CA TYR A 300 11.26 -14.87 14.34
C TYR A 300 12.39 -15.38 15.22
N HIS A 301 13.64 -15.31 14.76
CA HIS A 301 14.79 -15.60 15.60
C HIS A 301 14.99 -14.50 16.65
N GLU A 302 14.81 -13.23 16.26
CA GLU A 302 14.94 -12.09 17.15
C GLU A 302 13.76 -11.96 18.13
N ASP A 303 12.54 -12.27 17.68
CA ASP A 303 11.38 -12.38 18.55
C ASP A 303 10.40 -13.49 18.09
N PRO A 304 10.43 -14.67 18.74
CA PRO A 304 9.49 -15.76 18.47
C PRO A 304 8.02 -15.40 18.74
N GLY A 305 7.75 -14.39 19.57
CA GLY A 305 6.42 -13.90 19.92
C GLY A 305 5.64 -13.42 18.70
N TYR A 306 6.32 -12.82 17.70
CA TYR A 306 5.69 -12.44 16.43
C TYR A 306 4.99 -13.63 15.78
N LYS A 307 5.69 -14.77 15.67
CA LYS A 307 5.16 -16.00 15.07
C LYS A 307 4.01 -16.57 15.90
N ALA A 308 4.13 -16.55 17.22
CA ALA A 308 3.08 -17.02 18.12
C ALA A 308 1.79 -16.22 17.95
N VAL A 309 1.90 -14.89 17.91
CA VAL A 309 0.78 -13.97 17.72
C VAL A 309 0.11 -14.15 16.35
N ILE A 310 0.89 -14.24 15.27
CA ILE A 310 0.34 -14.43 13.92
C ILE A 310 -0.47 -15.74 13.85
N ARG A 311 0.07 -16.82 14.41
CA ARG A 311 -0.60 -18.14 14.41
C ARG A 311 -1.85 -18.16 15.27
N ALA A 312 -1.77 -17.64 16.50
CA ALA A 312 -2.91 -17.58 17.40
C ALA A 312 -4.02 -16.68 16.83
N GLY A 313 -3.64 -15.59 16.15
CA GLY A 313 -4.54 -14.59 15.60
C GLY A 313 -4.96 -14.80 14.15
N LYS A 314 -4.66 -15.93 13.51
CA LYS A 314 -4.79 -16.15 12.04
C LYS A 314 -6.12 -15.62 11.49
N ASP A 315 -7.24 -16.08 12.04
CA ASP A 315 -8.56 -15.77 11.50
C ASP A 315 -8.97 -14.31 11.77
N PHE A 316 -8.67 -13.79 12.97
CA PHE A 316 -8.92 -12.38 13.28
C PHE A 316 -8.08 -11.44 12.41
N ARG A 317 -6.81 -11.80 12.18
CA ARG A 317 -5.90 -11.06 11.31
C ARG A 317 -6.39 -11.08 9.87
N TYR A 318 -6.83 -12.23 9.34
CA TYR A 318 -7.44 -12.30 8.01
C TYR A 318 -8.57 -11.28 7.85
N LEU A 319 -9.50 -11.25 8.81
CA LEU A 319 -10.59 -10.28 8.79
C LEU A 319 -10.09 -8.83 8.89
N TRP A 320 -9.17 -8.56 9.81
CA TRP A 320 -8.58 -7.23 10.01
C TRP A 320 -7.94 -6.70 8.72
N TYR A 321 -7.05 -7.47 8.10
CA TYR A 321 -6.35 -7.06 6.88
C TYR A 321 -7.31 -6.95 5.69
N ALA A 322 -8.30 -7.83 5.55
CA ALA A 322 -9.32 -7.71 4.52
C ALA A 322 -10.07 -6.36 4.63
N LEU A 323 -10.46 -5.97 5.84
CA LEU A 323 -11.15 -4.70 6.08
C LEU A 323 -10.22 -3.50 5.93
N ARG A 324 -9.01 -3.57 6.49
CA ARG A 324 -7.99 -2.50 6.42
C ARG A 324 -7.58 -2.20 4.99
N ASP A 325 -7.43 -3.23 4.15
CA ASP A 325 -6.89 -3.13 2.80
C ASP A 325 -7.98 -2.94 1.74
N TRP A 326 -9.26 -2.90 2.14
CA TRP A 326 -10.35 -2.49 1.25
C TRP A 326 -10.13 -1.04 0.80
N ARG A 327 -10.26 -0.80 -0.50
CA ARG A 327 -10.05 0.52 -1.15
C ARG A 327 -11.27 0.98 -1.96
N GLY A 328 -12.44 0.41 -1.69
CA GLY A 328 -13.66 0.65 -2.47
C GLY A 328 -13.77 -0.23 -3.72
N GLY A 329 -14.92 -0.16 -4.40
CA GLY A 329 -15.27 -1.00 -5.53
C GLY A 329 -16.59 -1.74 -5.33
N ASP A 330 -16.71 -2.94 -5.90
CA ASP A 330 -17.90 -3.80 -5.78
C ASP A 330 -18.06 -4.33 -4.34
N SER A 331 -18.69 -3.50 -3.50
CA SER A 331 -18.93 -3.74 -2.08
C SER A 331 -19.77 -5.00 -1.86
N GLU A 332 -20.77 -5.25 -2.70
CA GLU A 332 -21.62 -6.45 -2.64
C GLU A 332 -20.83 -7.74 -2.82
N LYS A 333 -19.93 -7.77 -3.82
CA LYS A 333 -19.09 -8.95 -4.05
C LYS A 333 -18.06 -9.13 -2.94
N PHE A 334 -17.37 -8.07 -2.56
CA PHE A 334 -16.31 -8.13 -1.55
C PHE A 334 -16.87 -8.52 -0.18
N PHE A 335 -17.81 -7.75 0.35
CA PHE A 335 -18.40 -8.04 1.65
C PHE A 335 -19.24 -9.32 1.61
N GLY A 336 -19.94 -9.62 0.51
CA GLY A 336 -20.64 -10.90 0.35
C GLY A 336 -19.71 -12.11 0.49
N ALA A 337 -18.51 -12.06 -0.09
CA ALA A 337 -17.51 -13.12 0.06
C ALA A 337 -16.98 -13.20 1.51
N LEU A 338 -16.74 -12.05 2.14
CA LEU A 338 -16.28 -11.98 3.53
C LEU A 338 -17.35 -12.50 4.52
N GLY A 339 -18.63 -12.21 4.24
CA GLY A 339 -19.77 -12.74 4.99
C GLY A 339 -19.92 -14.25 4.84
N ALA A 340 -19.81 -14.78 3.61
CA ALA A 340 -19.85 -16.22 3.38
C ALA A 340 -18.70 -16.97 4.08
N TRP A 341 -17.50 -16.37 4.10
CA TRP A 341 -16.38 -16.87 4.90
C TRP A 341 -16.72 -16.92 6.40
N ALA A 342 -17.29 -15.84 6.95
CA ALA A 342 -17.66 -15.77 8.36
C ALA A 342 -18.75 -16.79 8.75
N GLU A 343 -19.76 -16.97 7.91
CA GLU A 343 -20.82 -17.97 8.13
C GLU A 343 -20.26 -19.39 8.12
N LYS A 344 -19.41 -19.71 7.15
CA LYS A 344 -18.74 -21.01 7.07
C LYS A 344 -17.90 -21.26 8.32
N TRP A 345 -17.14 -20.26 8.77
CA TRP A 345 -16.31 -20.36 9.96
C TRP A 345 -17.13 -20.58 11.24
N ILE A 346 -18.26 -19.88 11.41
CA ILE A 346 -19.19 -20.11 12.52
C ILE A 346 -19.75 -21.54 12.50
N GLN A 347 -20.16 -22.04 11.33
CA GLN A 347 -20.68 -23.41 11.18
C GLN A 347 -19.63 -24.47 11.56
N GLU A 348 -18.36 -24.24 11.20
CA GLU A 348 -17.27 -25.15 11.54
C GLU A 348 -16.98 -25.18 13.04
N LEU A 349 -17.16 -24.05 13.75
CA LEU A 349 -17.05 -24.01 15.22
C LEU A 349 -18.20 -24.71 15.94
N GLU A 350 -19.43 -24.58 15.43
CA GLU A 350 -20.63 -25.16 16.06
C GLU A 350 -20.70 -26.69 15.89
N GLY A 351 -19.88 -27.26 15.00
CA GLY A 351 -19.83 -28.69 14.69
C GLY A 351 -21.08 -29.19 13.93
N PRO A 352 -21.04 -30.39 13.33
CA PRO A 352 -22.23 -30.98 12.73
C PRO A 352 -23.24 -31.32 13.84
N ILE A 353 -24.48 -30.85 13.69
CA ILE A 353 -25.64 -31.21 14.52
C ILE A 353 -25.90 -32.72 14.46
#